data_AF-A0A538DMA5-F1
#
_entry.id   AF-A0A538DMA5-F1
#
_cell.length_a   1.000
_cell.length_b   1.000
_cell.length_c   1.000
_cell.angle_alpha   90.00
_cell.angle_beta   90.00
_cell.angle_gamma   90.00
#
_symmetry.space_group_name_H-M   'P 1'
#
loop_
_entity.id
_entity.type
_entity.pdbx_description
1 polymer ?
#
loop_
_entity_poly.entity_id
_entity_poly.type
_entity_poly.pdbx_seq_one_letter_code
_entity_poly.pdbx_strand_id
1 'polypeptide(L)'
;TIGVATPGQVRRLIEDSGASGFHGHNTRNTGFANAYAALEGGAATLDSSIGGLGGCPFAPKATGNVATEDLVYMLEGDGVETGADLDALVATSEWLEAVLGRPLEGQLYRAGDFPASRTARST
;
A
#
# COMPACT_ATOMS: atom_id res chain seq x y z
N THR A 1 -6.63 -8.18 7.65
CA THR A 1 -7.45 -9.41 7.55
C THR A 1 -8.67 -9.30 6.64
N ILE A 2 -9.81 -8.73 7.06
CA ILE A 2 -11.05 -8.76 6.24
C ILE A 2 -11.37 -7.44 5.50
N GLY A 3 -10.56 -6.39 5.72
CA GLY A 3 -10.71 -5.09 5.04
C GLY A 3 -12.06 -4.43 5.32
N VAL A 4 -12.41 -4.27 6.61
CA VAL A 4 -13.64 -3.60 7.07
C VAL A 4 -13.39 -2.29 7.82
N ALA A 5 -12.14 -2.00 8.15
CA ALA A 5 -11.80 -0.81 8.92
C ALA A 5 -11.98 0.46 8.07
N THR A 6 -12.31 1.55 8.75
CA THR A 6 -12.38 2.90 8.19
C THR A 6 -11.33 3.82 8.83
N PRO A 7 -10.90 4.91 8.15
CA PRO A 7 -9.73 5.67 8.58
C PRO A 7 -9.83 6.20 10.01
N GLY A 8 -10.99 6.74 10.38
CA GLY A 8 -11.22 7.23 11.74
C GLY A 8 -11.19 6.15 12.81
N GLN A 9 -11.54 4.89 12.50
CA GLN A 9 -11.39 3.78 13.44
C GLN A 9 -9.93 3.42 13.63
N VAL A 10 -9.15 3.41 12.54
CA VAL A 10 -7.74 3.06 12.57
C VAL A 10 -6.92 4.10 13.33
N ARG A 11 -7.08 5.39 12.99
CA ARG A 11 -6.37 6.47 13.68
C ARG A 11 -6.57 6.43 15.20
N ARG A 12 -7.83 6.39 15.64
CA ARG A 12 -8.16 6.30 17.09
C ARG A 12 -7.54 5.09 17.74
N LEU A 13 -7.58 3.92 17.08
CA LEU A 13 -6.99 2.71 17.62
C LEU A 13 -5.47 2.85 17.78
N ILE A 14 -4.76 3.44 16.82
CA ILE A 14 -3.33 3.68 16.94
C ILE A 14 -3.03 4.68 18.06
N GLU A 15 -3.76 5.80 18.14
CA GLU A 15 -3.62 6.81 19.20
C GLU A 15 -3.84 6.20 20.60
N ASP A 16 -4.89 5.39 20.77
CA ASP A 16 -5.27 4.77 22.05
C ASP A 16 -4.30 3.66 22.46
N SER A 17 -3.81 2.87 21.50
CA SER A 17 -2.97 1.69 21.78
C SER A 17 -1.47 1.99 21.81
N GLY A 18 -1.02 3.09 21.18
CA GLY A 18 0.39 3.37 20.96
C GLY A 18 1.08 2.38 20.02
N ALA A 19 0.31 1.67 19.18
CA ALA A 19 0.86 0.70 18.24
C ALA A 19 1.75 1.39 17.20
N SER A 20 2.94 0.84 16.96
CA SER A 20 3.88 1.38 15.98
C SER A 20 3.63 0.92 14.55
N GLY A 21 2.72 -0.04 14.34
CA GLY A 21 2.52 -0.73 13.06
C GLY A 21 1.06 -0.89 12.66
N PHE A 22 0.81 -0.97 11.35
CA PHE A 22 -0.52 -1.22 10.79
C PHE A 22 -0.49 -2.17 9.58
N HIS A 23 -1.34 -3.20 9.62
CA HIS A 23 -1.57 -4.14 8.51
C HIS A 23 -3.02 -4.09 8.06
N GLY A 24 -3.26 -3.47 6.90
CA GLY A 24 -4.58 -3.27 6.30
C GLY A 24 -4.79 -4.08 5.03
N HIS A 25 -6.03 -4.55 4.81
CA HIS A 25 -6.44 -5.13 3.52
C HIS A 25 -7.32 -4.14 2.77
N ASN A 26 -7.21 -4.12 1.44
CA ASN A 26 -7.95 -3.19 0.58
C ASN A 26 -9.29 -3.75 0.05
N THR A 27 -9.87 -4.76 0.72
CA THR A 27 -11.13 -5.44 0.33
C THR A 27 -12.31 -4.50 0.04
N ARG A 28 -12.40 -3.37 0.74
CA ARG A 28 -13.48 -2.36 0.58
C ARG A 28 -12.96 -1.01 0.09
N ASN A 29 -11.80 -0.99 -0.53
CA ASN A 29 -11.16 0.21 -1.06
C ASN A 29 -10.87 1.30 0.00
N THR A 30 -10.63 0.91 1.25
CA THR A 30 -10.26 1.81 2.35
C THR A 30 -8.84 1.60 2.85
N GLY A 31 -8.11 0.61 2.31
CA GLY A 31 -6.82 0.17 2.83
C GLY A 31 -5.76 1.28 2.85
N PHE A 32 -5.63 2.04 1.76
CA PHE A 32 -4.67 3.14 1.65
C PHE A 32 -5.01 4.29 2.61
N ALA A 33 -6.29 4.69 2.67
CA ALA A 33 -6.75 5.72 3.59
C ALA A 33 -6.58 5.29 5.06
N ASN A 34 -6.74 3.99 5.35
CA ASN A 34 -6.47 3.44 6.68
C ASN A 34 -4.97 3.47 7.01
N ALA A 35 -4.09 3.14 6.06
CA ALA A 35 -2.64 3.18 6.26
C ALA A 35 -2.17 4.62 6.54
N TYR A 36 -2.66 5.60 5.77
CA TYR A 36 -2.38 7.01 6.02
C TYR A 36 -2.91 7.46 7.40
N ALA A 37 -4.13 7.06 7.76
CA ALA A 37 -4.70 7.37 9.08
C ALA A 37 -3.93 6.70 10.23
N ALA A 38 -3.33 5.53 10.02
CA ALA A 38 -2.44 4.91 10.99
C ALA A 38 -1.17 5.73 11.19
N LEU A 39 -0.57 6.22 10.09
CA LEU A 39 0.59 7.13 10.13
C LEU A 39 0.25 8.42 10.91
N GLU A 40 -0.90 9.04 10.63
CA GLU A 40 -1.38 10.22 11.38
C GLU A 40 -1.62 9.93 12.87
N GLY A 41 -2.00 8.70 13.21
CA GLY A 41 -2.18 8.26 14.59
C GLY A 41 -0.86 8.00 15.34
N GLY A 42 0.28 8.00 14.64
CA GLY A 42 1.61 7.80 15.23
C GLY A 42 2.26 6.45 14.91
N ALA A 43 1.65 5.62 14.04
CA ALA A 43 2.33 4.43 13.53
C ALA A 43 3.52 4.83 12.64
N ALA A 44 4.59 4.05 12.65
CA ALA A 44 5.79 4.26 11.83
C ALA A 44 6.09 3.08 10.89
N THR A 45 5.28 2.01 10.95
CA THR A 45 5.44 0.81 10.12
C THR A 45 4.11 0.47 9.45
N LEU A 46 4.12 0.33 8.13
CA LEU A 46 2.94 0.01 7.34
C LEU A 46 3.21 -1.26 6.53
N ASP A 47 2.45 -2.32 6.79
CA ASP A 47 2.56 -3.56 6.03
C ASP A 47 1.79 -3.45 4.71
N SER A 48 2.40 -3.96 3.64
CA SER A 48 1.85 -3.96 2.29
C SER A 48 2.31 -5.21 1.53
N SER A 49 1.90 -5.34 0.27
CA SER A 49 2.33 -6.46 -0.60
C SER A 49 2.51 -5.99 -2.04
N ILE A 50 3.55 -6.48 -2.71
CA ILE A 50 3.84 -6.17 -4.13
C ILE A 50 2.60 -6.44 -4.99
N GLY A 51 2.20 -5.48 -5.81
CA GLY A 51 1.02 -5.62 -6.67
C GLY A 51 -0.31 -5.72 -5.91
N GLY A 52 -0.31 -5.50 -4.60
CA GLY A 52 -1.48 -5.75 -3.74
C GLY A 52 -1.72 -7.24 -3.50
N LEU A 53 -0.72 -8.10 -3.78
CA LEU A 53 -0.86 -9.54 -3.70
C LEU A 53 -1.40 -9.96 -2.33
N GLY A 54 -2.42 -10.80 -2.36
CA GLY A 54 -3.08 -11.31 -1.18
C GLY A 54 -4.43 -11.87 -1.56
N GLY A 55 -5.28 -11.98 -0.55
CA GLY A 55 -6.55 -12.68 -0.66
C GLY A 55 -6.55 -13.85 0.30
N CYS A 56 -7.67 -14.05 0.96
CA CYS A 56 -7.81 -15.14 1.91
C CYS A 56 -8.52 -16.29 1.21
N PRO A 57 -7.96 -17.51 1.18
CA PRO A 57 -8.67 -18.67 0.62
C PRO A 57 -9.99 -18.93 1.37
N PHE A 58 -10.12 -18.45 2.61
CA PHE A 58 -11.34 -18.53 3.42
C PHE A 58 -12.29 -17.31 3.26
N ALA A 59 -11.89 -16.26 2.54
CA ALA A 59 -12.75 -15.12 2.21
C ALA A 59 -12.65 -14.83 0.69
N PRO A 60 -13.43 -15.53 -0.15
CA PRO A 60 -13.28 -15.53 -1.61
C PRO A 60 -13.41 -14.16 -2.29
N LYS A 61 -14.00 -13.18 -1.58
CA LYS A 61 -14.20 -11.81 -2.07
C LYS A 61 -13.21 -10.81 -1.49
N ALA A 62 -12.24 -11.25 -0.69
CA ALA A 62 -11.19 -10.38 -0.19
C ALA A 62 -10.18 -10.11 -1.32
N THR A 63 -10.12 -8.86 -1.80
CA THR A 63 -9.33 -8.48 -2.98
C THR A 63 -7.83 -8.47 -2.70
N GLY A 64 -7.38 -8.28 -1.46
CA GLY A 64 -5.97 -8.40 -1.11
C GLY A 64 -5.48 -7.33 -0.14
N ASN A 65 -4.16 -7.16 -0.11
CA ASN A 65 -3.48 -6.15 0.69
C ASN A 65 -3.50 -4.78 -0.02
N VAL A 66 -3.00 -3.74 0.64
CA VAL A 66 -2.59 -2.52 -0.07
C VAL A 66 -1.36 -2.83 -0.93
N ALA A 67 -1.33 -2.33 -2.16
CA ALA A 67 -0.19 -2.52 -3.06
C ALA A 67 0.99 -1.67 -2.58
N THR A 68 2.19 -2.25 -2.52
CA THR A 68 3.38 -1.59 -2.00
C THR A 68 3.76 -0.38 -2.84
N GLU A 69 3.79 -0.53 -4.17
CA GLU A 69 4.11 0.52 -5.11
C GLU A 69 3.11 1.69 -5.04
N ASP A 70 1.80 1.39 -4.94
CA ASP A 70 0.77 2.41 -4.81
C ASP A 70 0.88 3.16 -3.47
N LEU A 71 1.19 2.43 -2.39
CA LEU A 71 1.37 3.00 -1.06
C LEU A 71 2.60 3.90 -1.01
N VAL A 72 3.73 3.46 -1.57
CA VAL A 72 4.96 4.27 -1.65
C VAL A 72 4.71 5.51 -2.48
N TYR A 73 4.10 5.39 -3.68
CA TYR A 73 3.75 6.55 -4.50
C TYR A 73 2.90 7.57 -3.73
N MET A 74 1.85 7.12 -3.03
CA MET A 74 1.00 8.00 -2.22
C MET A 74 1.79 8.70 -1.11
N LEU A 75 2.54 7.94 -0.31
CA LEU A 75 3.32 8.47 0.82
C LEU A 75 4.38 9.46 0.35
N GLU A 76 5.13 9.12 -0.69
CA GLU A 76 6.16 9.98 -1.24
C GLU A 76 5.62 11.21 -1.98
N GLY A 77 4.40 11.14 -2.50
CA GLY A 77 3.66 12.28 -3.03
C GLY A 77 3.26 13.28 -1.93
N ASP A 78 2.93 12.78 -0.75
CA ASP A 78 2.62 13.57 0.46
C ASP A 78 3.88 13.97 1.25
N GLY A 79 5.08 13.73 0.71
CA GLY A 79 6.35 14.15 1.31
C GLY A 79 6.87 13.24 2.43
N VAL A 80 6.29 12.05 2.60
CA VAL A 80 6.80 11.04 3.53
C VAL A 80 7.98 10.31 2.88
N GLU A 81 9.13 10.30 3.57
CA GLU A 81 10.30 9.56 3.13
C GLU A 81 10.12 8.07 3.44
N THR A 82 10.16 7.23 2.40
CA THR A 82 10.01 5.77 2.54
C THR A 82 11.34 5.03 2.42
N GLY A 83 12.34 5.63 1.75
CA GLY A 83 13.59 4.99 1.37
C GLY A 83 13.45 3.88 0.32
N ALA A 84 12.25 3.70 -0.25
CA ALA A 84 12.01 2.67 -1.26
C ALA A 84 12.37 3.15 -2.67
N ASP A 85 12.87 2.22 -3.49
CA ASP A 85 13.05 2.43 -4.93
C ASP A 85 11.74 2.14 -5.65
N LEU A 86 11.02 3.21 -6.02
CA LEU A 86 9.70 3.11 -6.64
C LEU A 86 9.75 2.43 -8.02
N ASP A 87 10.81 2.67 -8.80
CA ASP A 87 10.98 2.05 -10.11
C ASP A 87 11.24 0.55 -9.98
N ALA A 88 12.07 0.15 -9.00
CA ALA A 88 12.29 -1.27 -8.71
C ALA A 88 11.01 -1.97 -8.22
N LEU A 89 10.17 -1.30 -7.43
CA LEU A 89 8.88 -1.83 -7.00
C LEU A 89 7.93 -2.05 -8.19
N VAL A 90 7.82 -1.07 -9.09
CA VAL A 90 7.01 -1.18 -10.32
C VAL A 90 7.47 -2.35 -11.17
N ALA A 91 8.78 -2.45 -11.45
CA ALA A 91 9.35 -3.55 -12.22
C ALA A 91 9.11 -4.91 -11.57
N THR A 92 9.11 -4.97 -10.23
CA THR A 92 8.82 -6.19 -9.48
C THR A 92 7.35 -6.59 -9.61
N SER A 93 6.41 -5.64 -9.58
CA SER A 93 4.99 -5.90 -9.82
C SER A 93 4.74 -6.42 -11.25
N GLU A 94 5.37 -5.83 -12.27
CA GLU A 94 5.27 -6.30 -13.66
C GLU A 94 5.80 -7.73 -13.82
N TRP A 95 6.96 -8.03 -13.24
CA TRP A 95 7.52 -9.38 -13.22
C TRP A 95 6.57 -10.38 -12.54
N LEU A 96 6.01 -10.00 -11.39
CA LEU A 96 5.13 -10.88 -10.62
C LEU A 96 3.81 -11.15 -11.36
N GLU A 97 3.25 -10.15 -12.05
CA GLU A 97 2.10 -10.35 -12.94
C GLU A 97 2.40 -11.41 -14.00
N ALA A 98 3.54 -11.30 -14.66
CA ALA A 98 3.96 -12.26 -15.69
C ALA A 98 4.14 -13.68 -15.13
N VAL A 99 4.71 -13.81 -13.92
CA VAL A 99 4.87 -15.10 -13.24
C VAL A 99 3.52 -15.73 -12.87
N LEU A 100 2.57 -14.93 -12.39
CA LEU A 100 1.26 -15.43 -11.98
C LEU A 100 0.29 -15.62 -13.14
N GLY A 101 0.57 -15.03 -14.31
CA GLY A 101 -0.27 -15.12 -15.49
C GLY A 101 -1.65 -14.46 -15.31
N ARG A 102 -1.77 -13.52 -14.37
CA ARG A 102 -3.00 -12.77 -14.11
C ARG A 102 -2.68 -11.34 -13.66
N PRO A 103 -3.56 -10.37 -13.95
CA PRO A 103 -3.39 -9.01 -13.44
C PRO A 103 -3.32 -8.96 -11.92
N LEU A 104 -2.51 -8.03 -11.43
CA LEU A 104 -2.44 -7.67 -10.02
C LEU A 104 -3.36 -6.48 -9.69
N GLU A 105 -3.62 -6.31 -8.42
CA GLU A 105 -4.57 -5.36 -7.86
C GLU A 105 -4.00 -3.93 -7.78
N GLY A 106 -2.68 -3.79 -7.68
CA GLY A 106 -1.96 -2.51 -7.73
C GLY A 106 -2.19 -1.74 -9.02
N GLN A 107 -2.11 -0.41 -8.99
CA GLN A 107 -2.42 0.45 -10.14
C GLN A 107 -1.18 1.09 -10.74
N LEU A 108 -0.17 1.42 -9.93
CA LEU A 108 0.98 2.20 -10.37
C LEU A 108 1.78 1.49 -11.44
N TYR A 109 2.00 0.18 -11.33
CA TYR A 109 2.74 -0.57 -12.36
C TYR A 109 2.03 -0.61 -13.73
N ARG A 110 0.74 -0.24 -13.78
CA ARG A 110 -0.04 -0.15 -15.03
C ARG A 110 -0.15 1.27 -15.54
N ALA A 111 -0.32 2.22 -14.63
CA ALA A 111 -0.56 3.62 -14.94
C ALA A 111 0.75 4.42 -15.16
N GLY A 112 1.83 4.00 -14.51
CA GLY A 112 3.08 4.75 -14.43
C GLY A 112 3.04 5.89 -13.40
N ASP A 113 4.22 6.41 -13.06
CA ASP A 113 4.39 7.58 -12.20
C ASP A 113 3.91 8.89 -12.87
N PHE A 114 3.56 9.90 -12.07
CA PHE A 114 3.13 11.21 -12.56
C PHE A 114 3.75 12.39 -11.79
N PRO A 115 4.42 13.34 -12.48
CA PRO A 115 4.80 13.29 -13.90
C PRO A 115 5.76 12.12 -14.15
N ALA A 116 5.83 11.62 -15.40
CA ALA A 116 6.53 10.39 -15.79
C ALA A 116 8.08 10.39 -15.63
N SER A 117 8.61 11.25 -14.77
CA SER A 117 10.02 11.31 -14.40
C SER A 117 10.19 12.03 -13.05
N ARG A 118 10.07 11.33 -11.92
CA ARG A 118 10.83 11.72 -10.72
C ARG A 118 12.29 11.42 -11.00
N THR A 119 12.97 12.31 -11.70
CA THR A 119 14.42 12.25 -11.84
C THR A 119 15.01 12.21 -10.43
N ALA A 120 15.87 11.22 -10.19
CA ALA A 120 16.52 10.90 -8.91
C ALA A 120 16.64 12.12 -7.98
N ARG A 121 16.06 12.01 -6.79
CA ARG A 121 16.33 12.97 -5.70
C ARG A 121 17.85 13.02 -5.53
N SER A 122 18.45 14.14 -5.92
CA SER A 122 19.84 14.46 -5.64
C SER A 122 20.07 14.25 -4.16
N THR A 123 21.07 13.42 -3.84
CA THR A 123 21.80 13.47 -2.57
C THR A 123 22.22 14.89 -2.22
#